data_AF-A0AAV9FN15-F1
#
_entry.id   AF-A0AAV9FN15-F1
#
_cell.length_a   1.000
_cell.length_b   1.000
_cell.length_c   1.000
_cell.angle_alpha   90.00
_cell.angle_beta   90.00
_cell.angle_gamma   90.00
#
_symmetry.space_group_name_H-M   'P 1'
#
loop_
_entity.id
_entity.type
_entity.pdbx_description
1 polymer ?
#
loop_
_entity_poly.entity_id
_entity_poly.type
_entity_poly.pdbx_seq_one_letter_code
_entity_poly.pdbx_strand_id
1 'polypeptide(L)'
;MVALYENGLLTDCSKGENRGKVLSNDFVVRKLEKLCAVKDISAKKNISGAVNFSLWEGFNSTKCGLVVFVQNKSLHIFGSQHFHLPESI
;
A
#
# COMPACT_ATOMS: atom_id res chain seq x y z
N MET A 1 0.50 6.41 -7.79
CA MET A 1 0.12 6.34 -6.35
C MET A 1 1.00 5.32 -5.66
N VAL A 2 1.09 5.36 -4.35
CA VAL A 2 1.82 4.36 -3.55
C VAL A 2 0.94 3.93 -2.39
N ALA A 3 0.75 2.63 -2.23
CA ALA A 3 0.01 2.04 -1.12
C ALA A 3 0.99 1.31 -0.18
N LEU A 4 0.87 1.58 1.13
CA LEU A 4 1.45 0.75 2.19
C LEU A 4 0.37 -0.22 2.66
N TYR A 5 0.64 -1.51 2.55
CA TYR A 5 -0.28 -2.56 2.94
C TYR A 5 0.30 -3.45 4.04
N GLU A 6 -0.57 -4.15 4.74
CA GLU A 6 -0.25 -5.13 5.78
C GLU A 6 -0.93 -6.48 5.47
N ASN A 7 -0.22 -7.58 5.74
CA ASN A 7 -0.67 -8.96 5.60
C ASN A 7 -0.96 -9.60 6.96
N GLY A 8 -1.78 -10.64 6.95
CA GLY A 8 -2.10 -11.44 8.13
C GLY A 8 -2.82 -10.66 9.22
N LEU A 9 -3.63 -9.66 8.84
CA LEU A 9 -4.44 -8.90 9.79
C LEU A 9 -5.63 -9.76 10.24
N LEU A 10 -5.60 -10.15 11.51
CA LEU A 10 -6.67 -10.92 12.14
C LEU A 10 -7.74 -9.98 12.72
N THR A 11 -9.00 -10.23 12.37
CA THR A 11 -10.15 -9.49 12.89
C THR A 11 -11.11 -10.45 13.58
N ASP A 12 -11.25 -10.31 14.90
CA ASP A 12 -12.28 -11.01 15.66
C ASP A 12 -13.63 -10.32 15.45
N CYS A 13 -14.57 -11.06 14.88
CA CYS A 13 -15.90 -10.56 14.57
C CYS A 13 -16.83 -10.80 15.77
N SER A 14 -17.04 -9.77 16.59
CA SER A 14 -17.91 -9.86 17.78
C SER A 14 -19.41 -9.76 17.48
N LYS A 15 -19.80 -9.31 16.28
CA LYS A 15 -21.20 -9.05 15.87
C LYS A 15 -21.41 -9.28 14.36
N GLY A 16 -22.67 -9.33 13.92
CA GLY A 16 -23.07 -9.49 12.51
C GLY A 16 -23.09 -10.93 12.03
N GLU A 17 -23.23 -11.14 10.72
CA GLU A 17 -23.33 -12.46 10.08
C GLU A 17 -22.10 -13.35 10.31
N ASN A 18 -20.93 -12.74 10.51
CA ASN A 18 -19.68 -13.43 10.79
C ASN A 18 -19.34 -13.51 12.30
N ARG A 19 -20.32 -13.24 13.18
CA ARG A 19 -20.08 -13.27 14.63
C ARG A 19 -19.47 -14.60 15.10
N GLY A 20 -18.44 -14.50 15.94
CA GLY A 20 -17.73 -15.64 16.53
C GLY A 20 -16.65 -16.23 15.62
N LYS A 21 -16.38 -15.60 14.46
CA LYS A 21 -15.30 -15.99 13.55
C LYS A 21 -14.13 -15.02 13.66
N VAL A 22 -12.94 -15.54 13.39
CA VAL A 22 -11.73 -14.73 13.16
C VAL A 22 -11.46 -14.70 11.67
N LEU A 23 -11.40 -13.50 11.09
CA LEU A 23 -11.09 -13.29 9.67
C LEU A 23 -9.63 -12.92 9.51
N SER A 24 -8.93 -13.60 8.62
CA SER A 24 -7.56 -13.24 8.21
C SER A 24 -7.62 -12.47 6.90
N ASN A 25 -6.95 -11.31 6.86
CA ASN A 25 -6.91 -10.45 5.69
C ASN A 25 -5.47 -10.17 5.28
N ASP A 26 -5.21 -10.34 3.99
CA ASP A 26 -3.96 -9.95 3.33
C ASP A 26 -4.18 -8.72 2.45
N PHE A 27 -3.09 -8.01 2.17
CA PHE A 27 -3.06 -6.79 1.34
C PHE A 27 -3.99 -5.67 1.86
N VAL A 28 -4.16 -5.58 3.18
CA VAL A 28 -4.97 -4.52 3.80
C VAL A 28 -4.25 -3.19 3.61
N VAL A 29 -4.82 -2.29 2.81
CA VAL A 29 -4.24 -0.96 2.57
C VAL A 29 -4.34 -0.12 3.84
N ARG A 30 -3.18 0.19 4.44
CA ARG A 30 -3.07 0.98 5.67
C ARG A 30 -2.89 2.46 5.38
N LYS A 31 -2.18 2.80 4.29
CA LYS A 31 -1.99 4.16 3.78
C LYS A 31 -1.97 4.15 2.26
N LEU A 32 -2.48 5.22 1.65
CA LEU A 32 -2.47 5.43 0.20
C LEU A 32 -2.13 6.88 -0.09
N GLU A 33 -1.05 7.10 -0.82
CA GLU A 33 -0.51 8.44 -1.06
C GLU A 33 -0.16 8.68 -2.53
N LYS A 34 -0.19 9.96 -2.91
CA LYS A 34 0.23 10.39 -4.25
C LYS A 34 1.72 10.74 -4.22
N LEU A 35 2.56 9.86 -4.76
CA LEU A 35 4.01 10.10 -4.86
C LEU A 35 4.39 11.26 -5.78
N CYS A 36 3.94 11.22 -7.04
CA CYS A 36 4.21 12.28 -8.00
C CYS A 36 3.15 12.28 -9.11
N ALA A 37 3.13 13.34 -9.91
CA ALA A 37 2.39 13.38 -11.17
C ALA A 37 3.40 13.52 -12.31
N VAL A 38 3.30 12.65 -13.30
CA VAL A 38 4.09 12.77 -14.52
C VAL A 38 3.41 13.81 -15.42
N LYS A 39 4.08 14.94 -15.65
CA LYS A 39 3.67 15.99 -16.60
C LYS A 39 4.75 16.07 -17.67
N ASP A 40 4.35 16.11 -18.93
CA ASP A 40 5.23 16.07 -20.12
C ASP A 40 6.13 14.84 -20.25
N ILE A 41 5.78 13.96 -21.20
CA ILE A 41 6.50 12.70 -21.50
C ILE A 41 7.63 12.95 -22.52
N SER A 42 8.21 14.16 -22.52
CA SER A 42 9.38 14.44 -23.38
C SER A 42 10.58 13.59 -22.91
N ALA A 43 11.37 13.11 -23.87
CA ALA A 43 12.28 11.98 -23.69
C ALA A 43 13.23 12.05 -22.47
N LYS A 44 13.33 10.91 -21.77
CA LYS A 44 14.45 10.46 -20.92
C LYS A 44 14.76 11.20 -19.61
N LYS A 45 13.80 11.87 -18.95
CA LYS A 45 14.04 12.35 -17.57
C LYS A 45 13.58 11.33 -16.54
N ASN A 46 14.49 10.95 -15.64
CA ASN A 46 14.14 10.19 -14.44
C ASN A 46 13.20 11.03 -13.57
N ILE A 47 12.15 10.39 -13.04
CA ILE A 47 11.19 11.03 -12.15
C ILE A 47 11.44 10.48 -10.75
N SER A 48 11.77 11.37 -9.82
CA SER A 48 11.95 11.06 -8.41
C SER A 48 10.83 11.71 -7.59
N GLY A 49 10.36 11.00 -6.58
CA GLY A 49 9.45 11.52 -5.55
C GLY A 49 9.72 10.79 -4.24
N ALA A 50 9.38 11.43 -3.14
CA ALA A 50 9.46 10.83 -1.81
C ALA A 50 8.09 10.95 -1.14
N VAL A 51 7.76 9.97 -0.30
CA VAL A 51 6.56 9.98 0.54
C VAL A 51 6.96 9.52 1.94
N ASN A 52 6.38 10.15 2.94
CA ASN A 52 6.55 9.77 4.33
C ASN A 52 5.22 9.25 4.85
N PHE A 53 5.23 8.10 5.50
CA PHE A 53 4.05 7.52 6.13
C PHE A 53 4.18 7.61 7.65
N SER A 54 3.17 8.17 8.32
CA SER A 54 3.01 7.98 9.76
C SER A 54 2.57 6.53 10.01
N LEU A 55 3.44 5.75 10.65
CA LEU A 55 3.17 4.35 10.99
C LEU A 55 2.21 4.25 12.19
N TRP A 56 1.60 3.08 12.36
CA TRP A 56 0.67 2.80 13.45
C TRP A 56 1.35 2.06 14.61
N GLU A 57 0.71 2.07 15.77
CA GLU A 57 1.16 1.27 16.92
C GLU A 57 1.14 -0.23 16.57
N GLY A 58 2.22 -0.94 16.90
CA GLY A 58 2.36 -2.36 16.55
C GLY A 58 2.71 -2.61 15.07
N PHE A 59 3.17 -1.60 14.34
CA PHE A 59 3.69 -1.77 12.99
C PHE A 59 4.74 -2.90 12.92
N ASN A 60 4.59 -3.77 11.93
CA ASN A 60 5.51 -4.87 11.68
C ASN A 60 5.92 -4.88 10.20
N SER A 61 7.17 -4.48 9.90
CA SER A 61 7.68 -4.40 8.54
C SER A 61 7.67 -5.74 7.81
N THR A 62 7.90 -6.86 8.52
CA THR A 62 7.91 -8.21 7.94
C THR A 62 6.57 -8.62 7.35
N LYS A 63 5.48 -8.02 7.84
CA LYS A 63 4.11 -8.24 7.34
C LYS A 63 3.66 -7.17 6.35
N CYS A 64 4.50 -6.16 6.09
CA CYS A 64 4.12 -5.00 5.31
C CYS A 64 4.87 -4.93 3.98
N GLY A 65 4.26 -4.24 3.02
CA GLY A 65 4.89 -3.96 1.74
C GLY A 65 4.36 -2.68 1.11
N LEU A 66 5.05 -2.23 0.08
CA LEU A 66 4.66 -1.08 -0.72
C LEU A 66 4.27 -1.54 -2.13
N VAL A 67 3.23 -0.94 -2.68
CA VAL A 67 2.89 -1.09 -4.10
C VAL A 67 2.82 0.28 -4.73
N VAL A 68 3.61 0.47 -5.79
CA VAL A 68 3.59 1.67 -6.62
C VAL A 68 2.68 1.40 -7.82
N PHE A 69 1.74 2.31 -8.09
CA PHE A 69 0.83 2.25 -9.23
C PHE A 69 1.08 3.40 -10.19
N VAL A 70 1.28 3.09 -11.46
CA VAL A 70 1.23 4.05 -12.56
C VAL A 70 -0.21 4.07 -13.08
N GLN A 71 -0.88 5.20 -12.95
CA GLN A 71 -2.31 5.31 -13.28
C GLN A 71 -2.66 6.70 -13.80
N ASN A 72 -3.79 6.81 -14.51
CA ASN A 72 -4.36 8.09 -14.91
C ASN A 72 -5.30 8.69 -13.84
N LYS A 73 -5.91 9.84 -14.16
CA LYS A 73 -6.87 10.53 -13.27
C LYS A 73 -8.17 9.75 -13.05
N SER A 74 -8.52 8.83 -13.95
CA SER A 74 -9.69 7.95 -13.84
C SER A 74 -9.38 6.66 -13.07
N LEU A 75 -8.23 6.60 -12.37
CA LEU A 75 -7.77 5.44 -11.61
C LEU A 75 -7.51 4.18 -12.46
N HIS A 76 -7.42 4.32 -13.78
CA HIS A 76 -7.01 3.22 -14.63
C HIS A 76 -5.51 2.96 -14.42
N ILE A 77 -5.17 1.74 -13.99
CA ILE A 77 -3.80 1.32 -13.69
C ILE A 77 -3.16 0.77 -14.97
N PHE A 78 -2.05 1.37 -15.38
CA PHE A 78 -1.25 0.92 -16.52
C PHE A 78 -0.15 -0.04 -16.12
N GLY A 79 0.28 0.01 -14.86
CA GLY A 79 1.32 -0.86 -14.33
C GLY A 79 1.47 -0.70 -12.83
N SER A 80 2.05 -1.72 -12.21
CA SER A 80 2.35 -1.72 -10.79
C SER A 80 3.71 -2.35 -10.52
N GLN A 81 4.32 -1.95 -9.42
CA GLN A 81 5.51 -2.60 -8.89
C GLN A 81 5.32 -2.82 -7.40
N HIS A 82 5.60 -4.04 -6.97
CA HIS A 82 5.54 -4.46 -5.58
C HIS A 82 6.94 -4.42 -4.95
N PHE A 83 7.01 -3.98 -3.71
CA PHE A 83 8.22 -3.93 -2.89
C PHE A 83 7.91 -4.50 -1.50
N HIS A 84 8.65 -5.53 -1.09
CA HIS A 84 8.63 -5.98 0.30
C HIS A 84 9.45 -5.00 1.15
N LEU A 85 8.95 -4.70 2.35
CA LEU A 85 9.77 -3.95 3.31
C LEU A 85 10.83 -4.89 3.91
N PRO A 86 12.04 -4.40 4.19
CA PRO A 86 13.08 -5.20 4.81
C PRO A 86 12.68 -5.63 6.23
N GLU A 87 13.19 -6.78 6.68
CA GLU A 87 12.92 -7.30 8.03
C GLU A 87 13.46 -6.39 9.13
N SER A 88 14.52 -5.63 8.84
CA SER A 88 15.07 -4.57 9.69
C SER A 88 15.01 -3.22 8.98
N ILE A 89 14.41 -2.22 9.64
CA ILE A 89 14.56 -0.79 9.29
C ILE A 89 15.72 -0.20 10.09
#